data_AF-A0A644T8W4-F1
#
_entry.id   AF-A0A644T8W4-F1
#
_cell.length_a   1.000
_cell.length_b   1.000
_cell.length_c   1.000
_cell.angle_alpha   90.00
_cell.angle_beta   90.00
_cell.angle_gamma   90.00
#
_symmetry.space_group_name_H-M   'P 1'
#
loop_
_entity.id
_entity.type
_entity.pdbx_description
1 polymer ?
#
loop_
_entity_poly.entity_id
_entity_poly.type
_entity_poly.pdbx_seq_one_letter_code
_entity_poly.pdbx_strand_id
1 'polypeptide(L)' 'MIKVKRLKSSDNEFIINAELLESVEETPDTVITLTNGKKLIVEESADEIVRKVMDYRRALGRNFR' A
#
# COMPACT_ATOMS: atom_id res chain seq x y z
N MET A 1 -3.22 4.25 7.60
CA MET A 1 -2.89 4.98 6.36
C MET A 1 -1.43 4.71 6.01
N ILE A 2 -1.14 4.32 4.77
CA ILE A 2 0.23 4.09 4.26
C ILE A 2 0.50 5.02 3.08
N LYS A 3 1.73 5.52 2.97
CA LYS A 3 2.17 6.36 1.86
C LYS A 3 2.77 5.50 0.75
N VAL A 4 2.31 5.72 -0.48
CA VAL A 4 2.74 5.03 -1.69
C VAL A 4 2.97 6.02 -2.83
N LYS A 5 3.76 5.63 -3.83
CA LYS A 5 4.03 6.43 -5.03
C LYS A 5 3.38 5.82 -6.25
N ARG A 6 2.76 6.64 -7.08
CA ARG A 6 2.18 6.16 -8.34
C ARG A 6 3.31 5.90 -9.34
N LEU A 7 3.32 4.71 -9.95
CA LEU A 7 4.28 4.37 -10.99
C LEU A 7 4.24 5.38 -12.15
N LYS A 8 5.42 5.87 -12.57
CA LYS A 8 5.63 6.83 -13.68
C LYS A 8 5.11 8.24 -13.41
N SER A 9 5.00 8.65 -12.14
CA SER A 9 4.63 10.03 -11.80
C SER A 9 5.51 10.57 -10.67
N SER A 10 6.56 11.30 -11.05
CA SER A 10 7.65 11.75 -10.17
C SER A 10 7.25 12.63 -8.98
N ASP A 11 6.01 13.14 -8.94
CA ASP A 11 5.52 14.07 -7.92
C ASP A 11 4.17 13.66 -7.28
N ASN A 12 3.69 12.44 -7.52
CA ASN A 12 2.38 11.99 -7.00
C ASN A 12 2.54 10.94 -5.89
N GLU A 13 3.16 11.33 -4.78
CA GLU A 13 2.98 10.60 -3.52
C GLU A 13 1.51 10.70 -3.09
N PHE A 14 0.92 9.58 -2.70
CA PHE A 14 -0.44 9.57 -2.19
C PHE A 14 -0.59 8.60 -1.01
N ILE A 15 -1.65 8.81 -0.24
CA ILE A 15 -1.90 8.04 0.96
C ILE A 15 -3.12 7.16 0.72
N ILE A 16 -2.98 5.86 1.00
CA ILE A 16 -4.08 4.90 0.92
C ILE A 16 -4.40 4.31 2.28
N ASN A 17 -5.67 3.94 2.46
CA ASN A 17 -6.08 3.20 3.64
C ASN A 17 -5.59 1.75 3.52
N ALA A 18 -4.75 1.34 4.46
CA ALA A 18 -4.18 0.00 4.51
C ALA A 18 -5.23 -1.10 4.75
N GLU A 19 -6.36 -0.77 5.39
CA GLU A 19 -7.45 -1.72 5.62
C GLU A 19 -8.32 -1.97 4.39
N LEU A 20 -8.19 -1.14 3.35
CA LEU A 20 -8.91 -1.31 2.10
C LEU A 20 -8.06 -2.02 1.03
N LEU A 21 -6.83 -2.42 1.33
CA LEU A 21 -6.06 -3.26 0.43
C LEU A 21 -6.66 -4.67 0.42
N GLU A 22 -6.96 -5.15 -0.78
CA GLU A 22 -7.47 -6.49 -1.03
C GLU A 22 -6.35 -7.42 -1.50
N SER A 23 -5.59 -7.01 -2.51
CA SER A 23 -4.44 -7.77 -3.03
C SER A 23 -3.29 -6.86 -3.44
N VAL A 24 -2.09 -7.42 -3.42
CA VAL A 24 -0.87 -6.81 -3.96
C VAL A 24 -0.20 -7.84 -4.86
N GLU A 25 -0.05 -7.51 -6.14
CA GLU A 25 0.53 -8.38 -7.16
C GLU A 25 1.71 -7.67 -7.82
N GLU A 26 2.80 -8.38 -8.11
CA GLU A 26 4.01 -7.81 -8.71
C GLU A 26 4.30 -8.50 -10.04
N THR A 27 4.03 -7.80 -11.16
CA THR A 27 4.25 -8.30 -12.53
C THR A 27 4.27 -7.15 -13.55
N PRO A 28 5.40 -6.85 -14.23
CA PRO A 28 6.71 -6.54 -13.62
C PRO A 28 6.65 -5.30 -12.68
N ASP A 29 5.54 -4.57 -12.72
CA ASP A 29 5.22 -3.46 -11.83
C ASP A 29 4.30 -3.96 -10.70
N THR A 30 4.27 -3.23 -9.59
CA THR A 30 3.40 -3.57 -8.45
C THR A 30 2.00 -2.99 -8.63
N VAL A 31 0.98 -3.83 -8.50
CA VAL A 31 -0.43 -3.46 -8.57
C VAL A 31 -1.10 -3.74 -7.24
N ILE A 32 -1.68 -2.70 -6.65
CA ILE A 32 -2.52 -2.79 -5.46
C ILE A 32 -3.98 -2.78 -5.90
N THR A 33 -4.73 -3.80 -5.54
CA THR A 33 -6.19 -3.85 -5.69
C THR A 33 -6.83 -3.49 -4.36
N LEU A 34 -7.78 -2.56 -4.40
CA LEU A 34 -8.59 -2.19 -3.25
C LEU A 34 -9.90 -2.99 -3.21
N THR A 35 -10.53 -3.08 -2.03
CA THR A 35 -11.80 -3.81 -1.81
C THR A 35 -12.98 -3.31 -2.64
N ASN A 36 -12.86 -2.14 -3.27
CA ASN A 36 -13.85 -1.61 -4.21
C ASN A 36 -13.52 -1.94 -5.69
N GLY A 37 -12.55 -2.82 -5.94
CA GLY A 37 -12.09 -3.20 -7.28
C GLY A 37 -11.14 -2.18 -7.95
N LYS A 38 -10.84 -1.05 -7.30
CA LYS A 38 -9.92 -0.05 -7.86
C LYS A 38 -8.48 -0.57 -7.83
N LYS A 39 -7.82 -0.53 -8.98
CA LYS A 39 -6.41 -0.92 -9.14
C LYS A 39 -5.49 0.30 -9.17
N LEU A 40 -4.36 0.20 -8.49
CA LEU A 40 -3.35 1.25 -8.37
C LEU A 40 -1.99 0.65 -8.69
N ILE A 41 -1.29 1.24 -9.67
CA ILE A 41 0.07 0.83 -10.00
C ILE A 41 1.04 1.73 -9.24
N VAL A 42 1.96 1.12 -8.49
CA VAL A 42 2.87 1.80 -7.57
C VAL A 42 4.33 1.49 -7.88
N GLU A 43 5.23 2.36 -7.42
CA GLU A 43 6.68 2.19 -7.59
C GLU A 43 7.28 1.23 -6.56
N GLU A 44 6.65 1.10 -5.40
CA GLU A 44 7.06 0.19 -4.35
C GLU A 44 6.89 -1.28 -4.74
N SER A 45 7.81 -2.15 -4.32
CA SER A 45 7.66 -3.60 -4.47
C SER A 45 6.56 -4.16 -3.56
N ALA A 46 6.07 -5.36 -3.85
CA ALA A 46 5.07 -6.00 -3.00
C ALA A 46 5.55 -6.16 -1.55
N ASP A 47 6.82 -6.51 -1.37
CA ASP A 47 7.45 -6.63 -0.04
C ASP A 47 7.46 -5.31 0.75
N GLU A 48 7.72 -4.18 0.08
CA GLU A 48 7.69 -2.87 0.74
C GLU A 48 6.27 -2.50 1.19
N ILE A 49 5.27 -2.76 0.34
CA ILE A 49 3.86 -2.55 0.69
C ILE A 49 3.48 -3.42 1.90
N VAL A 50 3.85 -4.70 1.90
CA VAL A 50 3.58 -5.61 3.03
C VAL A 50 4.21 -5.11 4.32
N ARG A 51 5.46 -4.63 4.27
CA ARG A 51 6.13 -4.03 5.45
C ARG A 51 5.39 -2.79 5.96
N LYS A 52 5.01 -1.87 5.07
CA LYS A 52 4.23 -0.67 5.44
C LYS A 52 2.88 -1.03 6.10
N VAL A 53 2.20 -2.06 5.60
CA VAL A 53 0.95 -2.57 6.20
C VAL A 53 1.19 -3.21 7.57
N MET A 54 2.24 -4.01 7.72
CA MET A 54 2.61 -4.60 9.01
C MET A 54 2.93 -3.53 10.06
N ASP A 55 3.70 -2.51 9.69
CA ASP A 55 4.06 -1.42 10.59
C ASP A 55 2.84 -0.59 11.00
N TYR A 56 1.92 -0.33 10.07
CA TYR A 56 0.63 0.27 10.38
C TYR A 56 -0.17 -0.57 11.39
N ARG A 57 -0.28 -1.89 11.18
CA ARG A 57 -1.00 -2.78 12.11
C ARG A 57 -0.35 -2.86 13.49
N ARG A 58 0.99 -2.89 13.54
CA ARG A 58 1.75 -2.84 14.81
C ARG A 58 1.52 -1.54 15.57
N ALA A 59 1.45 -0.41 14.86
CA ALA A 59 1.16 0.88 15.46
C ALA A 59 -0.25 0.92 16.08
N LEU A 60 -1.24 0.32 15.44
CA LEU A 60 -2.60 0.19 16.01
C LEU A 60 -2.60 -0.62 17.30
N GLY A 61 -1.91 -1.77 17.33
CA GLY A 61 -1.86 -2.64 18.51
C GLY A 61 -1.07 -2.07 19.70
N ARG A 62 -0.13 -1.16 19.45
CA ARG A 62 0.69 -0.51 20.49
C ARG A 62 -0.07 0.50 21.35
N ASN A 63 -1.18 1.06 20.86
CA ASN A 63 -1.96 2.06 21.57
C ASN A 63 -2.98 1.49 22.57
N PHE A 64 -3.06 0.16 22.71
CA PHE A 64 -3.98 -0.52 23.63
C PHE A 64 -3.30 -1.07 24.90
N ARG A 65 -2.14 -0.51 25.30
CA ARG A 65 -1.44 -0.91 26.51
C ARG A 65 -1.27 0.24 27.49
#